data_AF-A0A945CTT4-F1
#
_entry.id   AF-A0A945CTT4-F1
#
_cell.length_a   1.000
_cell.length_b   1.000
_cell.length_c   1.000
_cell.angle_alpha   90.00
_cell.angle_beta   90.00
_cell.angle_gamma   90.00
#
_symmetry.space_group_name_H-M   'P 1'
#
loop_
_entity.id
_entity.type
_entity.pdbx_description
1 polymer ?
#
loop_
_entity_poly.entity_id
_entity_poly.type
_entity_poly.pdbx_seq_one_letter_code
_entity_poly.pdbx_strand_id
1 'polypeptide(L)'
;MNHVHRAAWDIKLKAGNYMEGGLKRLGALFLKFWAVPMVPVGVGLMLYGLITKLESGYNLEDTFPVGVALTIFGALLWFLAKRLDAAARLVRYRRQQSRLVRLARERGGRLTVTEAAADADLTVEEAEEILKRLADGGYVEMEVTDSGLMVYRFPEILYGHEKPWSRGIESA
;
A
#
# COMPACT_ATOMS: atom_id res chain seq x y z
N MET A 1 13.35 -21.41 -33.05
CA MET A 1 12.78 -22.15 -31.91
C MET A 1 13.08 -21.47 -30.56
N ASN A 2 13.08 -20.13 -30.46
CA ASN A 2 13.54 -19.38 -29.27
C ASN A 2 12.51 -18.39 -28.67
N HIS A 3 11.28 -18.36 -29.16
CA HIS A 3 10.24 -17.43 -28.67
C HIS A 3 9.31 -18.04 -27.62
N VAL A 4 9.06 -19.35 -27.69
CA VAL A 4 8.12 -20.04 -26.79
C VAL A 4 8.69 -20.18 -25.37
N HIS A 5 10.01 -20.32 -25.22
CA HIS A 5 10.63 -20.50 -23.91
C HIS A 5 10.62 -19.22 -23.06
N ARG A 6 10.74 -18.02 -23.68
CA ARG A 6 10.67 -16.74 -22.96
C ARG A 6 9.28 -16.45 -22.40
N ALA A 7 8.23 -16.73 -23.18
CA ALA A 7 6.85 -16.51 -22.74
C ALA A 7 6.46 -17.34 -21.50
N ALA A 8 7.01 -18.55 -21.38
CA ALA A 8 6.76 -19.42 -20.23
C ALA A 8 7.35 -18.87 -18.92
N TRP A 9 8.49 -18.17 -18.99
CA TRP A 9 9.12 -17.54 -17.82
C TRP A 9 8.34 -16.31 -17.32
N ASP A 10 7.83 -15.49 -18.24
CA ASP A 10 7.08 -14.28 -17.88
C ASP A 10 5.72 -14.60 -17.23
N ILE A 11 5.04 -15.65 -17.68
CA ILE A 11 3.78 -16.13 -17.08
C ILE A 11 4.02 -16.64 -15.66
N LYS A 12 5.13 -17.37 -15.44
CA LYS A 12 5.48 -17.92 -14.12
C LYS A 12 5.88 -16.83 -13.11
N LEU A 13 6.55 -15.77 -13.57
CA LEU A 13 6.92 -14.60 -12.76
C LEU A 13 5.70 -13.72 -12.43
N LYS A 14 4.76 -13.54 -13.37
CA LYS A 14 3.49 -12.86 -13.10
C LYS A 14 2.66 -13.63 -12.06
N ALA A 15 2.51 -14.94 -12.22
CA ALA A 15 1.73 -15.78 -11.31
C ALA A 15 2.25 -15.76 -9.84
N GLY A 16 3.58 -15.77 -9.65
CA GLY A 16 4.19 -15.71 -8.32
C GLY A 16 3.93 -14.39 -7.58
N ASN A 17 3.97 -13.26 -8.29
CA ASN A 17 3.72 -11.94 -7.68
C ASN A 17 2.24 -11.71 -7.33
N TYR A 18 1.30 -12.25 -8.12
CA TYR A 18 -0.14 -12.16 -7.79
C TYR A 18 -0.51 -12.99 -6.54
N MET A 19 0.16 -14.13 -6.33
CA MET A 19 -0.09 -15.00 -5.18
C MET A 19 0.43 -14.43 -3.86
N GLU A 20 1.58 -13.74 -3.86
CA GLU A 20 2.12 -13.08 -2.65
C GLU A 20 1.28 -11.88 -2.19
N GLY A 21 0.67 -11.15 -3.14
CA GLY A 21 -0.24 -10.05 -2.84
C GLY A 21 -1.59 -10.55 -2.31
N GLY A 22 -2.13 -11.61 -2.92
CA GLY A 22 -3.40 -12.23 -2.54
C GLY A 22 -3.39 -12.78 -1.12
N LEU A 23 -2.35 -13.50 -0.71
CA LEU A 23 -2.26 -14.08 0.63
C LEU A 23 -2.16 -13.01 1.73
N LYS A 24 -1.44 -11.91 1.47
CA LYS A 24 -1.32 -10.78 2.41
C LYS A 24 -2.64 -9.98 2.51
N ARG A 25 -3.37 -9.87 1.40
CA ARG A 25 -4.72 -9.28 1.37
C ARG A 25 -5.73 -10.17 2.10
N LEU A 26 -5.67 -11.48 1.90
CA LEU A 26 -6.51 -12.46 2.60
C LEU A 26 -6.23 -12.47 4.10
N GLY A 27 -4.97 -12.43 4.53
CA GLY A 27 -4.61 -12.35 5.95
C GLY A 27 -5.10 -11.06 6.62
N ALA A 28 -4.97 -9.91 5.94
CA ALA A 28 -5.47 -8.63 6.44
C ALA A 28 -7.01 -8.57 6.47
N LEU A 29 -7.67 -9.18 5.47
CA LEU A 29 -9.12 -9.33 5.44
C LEU A 29 -9.59 -10.25 6.55
N PHE A 30 -8.93 -11.38 6.79
CA PHE A 30 -9.23 -12.30 7.87
C PHE A 30 -9.07 -11.62 9.24
N LEU A 31 -7.98 -10.85 9.43
CA LEU A 31 -7.75 -10.06 10.64
C LEU A 31 -8.87 -9.04 10.87
N LYS A 32 -9.32 -8.35 9.81
CA LYS A 32 -10.45 -7.41 9.89
C LYS A 32 -11.78 -8.13 10.15
N PHE A 33 -12.00 -9.28 9.51
CA PHE A 33 -13.24 -10.04 9.62
C PHE A 33 -13.44 -10.62 11.02
N TRP A 34 -12.37 -11.02 11.71
CA TRP A 34 -12.43 -11.50 13.10
C TRP A 34 -12.37 -10.37 14.14
N ALA A 35 -11.72 -9.24 13.83
CA ALA A 35 -11.65 -8.11 14.76
C ALA A 35 -12.99 -7.36 14.91
N VAL A 36 -13.81 -7.30 13.85
CA VAL A 36 -15.10 -6.59 13.84
C VAL A 36 -16.15 -7.21 14.78
N PRO A 37 -16.34 -8.55 14.85
CA PRO A 37 -17.27 -9.16 15.80
C PRO A 37 -16.73 -9.22 17.23
N MET A 38 -15.40 -9.22 17.45
CA MET A 38 -14.85 -9.34 18.81
C MET A 38 -15.18 -8.16 19.72
N VAL A 39 -15.25 -6.94 19.17
CA VAL A 39 -15.59 -5.74 19.97
C VAL A 39 -17.02 -5.81 20.51
N PRO A 40 -18.08 -6.04 19.69
CA PRO A 40 -19.44 -6.18 20.20
C PRO A 40 -19.63 -7.44 21.08
N VAL A 41 -18.91 -8.54 20.80
CA VAL A 41 -18.95 -9.74 21.67
C VAL A 41 -18.34 -9.45 23.05
N GLY A 42 -17.20 -8.73 23.10
CA GLY A 42 -16.57 -8.30 24.36
C GLY A 42 -17.45 -7.35 25.16
N VAL A 43 -18.07 -6.36 24.50
CA VAL A 43 -19.04 -5.45 25.13
C VAL A 43 -20.28 -6.19 25.62
N GLY A 44 -20.77 -7.17 24.86
CA GLY A 44 -21.90 -8.01 25.26
C GLY A 44 -21.62 -8.81 26.53
N LEU A 45 -20.45 -9.44 26.64
CA LEU A 45 -20.03 -10.15 27.85
C LEU A 45 -19.81 -9.21 29.04
N MET A 46 -19.30 -8.00 28.79
CA MET A 46 -19.13 -6.96 29.82
C MET A 46 -20.47 -6.51 30.40
N LEU A 47 -21.48 -6.25 29.54
CA LEU A 47 -22.82 -5.86 29.96
C LEU A 47 -23.56 -7.01 30.66
N TYR A 48 -23.42 -8.23 30.15
CA TYR A 48 -23.99 -9.42 30.79
C TYR A 48 -23.43 -9.62 32.20
N GLY A 49 -22.11 -9.52 32.38
CA GLY A 49 -21.47 -9.62 33.70
C GLY A 49 -21.84 -8.47 34.64
N LEU A 50 -22.16 -7.29 34.12
CA LEU A 50 -22.62 -6.15 34.92
C LEU A 50 -24.06 -6.32 35.41
N ILE A 51 -24.96 -6.83 34.56
CA ILE A 51 -26.37 -7.09 34.90
C ILE A 51 -26.45 -8.19 35.97
N THR A 52 -25.73 -9.28 35.80
CA THR A 52 -25.75 -10.42 36.76
C THR A 52 -25.14 -10.06 38.11
N LYS A 53 -24.17 -9.14 38.15
CA LYS A 53 -23.59 -8.61 39.39
C LYS A 53 -24.58 -7.78 40.20
N LEU A 54 -25.47 -7.05 39.52
CA LEU A 54 -26.46 -6.17 40.15
C LEU A 54 -27.61 -6.95 40.82
N GLU A 55 -27.92 -8.15 40.32
CA GLU A 55 -29.06 -8.95 40.75
C GLU A 55 -28.74 -9.96 41.87
N SER A 56 -27.50 -10.51 41.92
CA SER A 56 -27.23 -11.73 42.70
C SER A 56 -26.04 -11.72 43.68
N GLY A 57 -25.29 -10.62 43.82
CA GLY A 57 -24.23 -10.51 44.85
C GLY A 57 -23.13 -11.59 44.80
N TYR A 58 -22.53 -11.82 43.63
CA TYR A 58 -21.40 -12.76 43.45
C TYR A 58 -20.06 -12.18 43.95
N ASN A 59 -19.14 -13.04 44.43
CA ASN A 59 -17.73 -12.77 44.78
C ASN A 59 -16.78 -13.58 43.88
N LEU A 60 -15.46 -13.37 43.94
CA LEU A 60 -14.62 -12.38 43.26
C LEU A 60 -13.42 -13.14 42.64
N GLU A 61 -13.70 -14.22 41.91
CA GLU A 61 -12.89 -14.70 40.75
C GLU A 61 -13.54 -14.22 39.43
N ASP A 62 -14.32 -13.14 39.56
CA ASP A 62 -15.50 -12.86 38.78
C ASP A 62 -15.22 -12.67 37.29
N THR A 63 -16.18 -13.04 36.45
CA THR A 63 -16.16 -12.91 34.98
C THR A 63 -15.96 -11.45 34.49
N PHE A 64 -16.11 -10.46 35.36
CA PHE A 64 -16.03 -9.03 35.01
C PHE A 64 -14.64 -8.59 34.51
N PRO A 65 -13.50 -8.83 35.21
CA PRO A 65 -12.17 -8.48 34.72
C PRO A 65 -11.79 -9.27 33.47
N VAL A 66 -12.32 -10.48 33.26
CA VAL A 66 -12.10 -11.27 32.03
C VAL A 66 -12.73 -10.59 30.82
N GLY A 67 -13.97 -10.08 30.94
CA GLY A 67 -14.63 -9.31 29.89
C GLY A 67 -13.89 -7.99 29.58
N VAL A 68 -13.43 -7.29 30.61
CA VAL A 68 -12.62 -6.07 30.45
C VAL A 68 -11.28 -6.37 29.78
N ALA A 69 -10.58 -7.43 30.21
CA ALA A 69 -9.30 -7.85 29.63
C ALA A 69 -9.45 -8.23 28.16
N LEU A 70 -10.50 -8.98 27.77
CA LEU A 70 -10.77 -9.32 26.38
C LEU A 70 -11.11 -8.09 25.52
N THR A 71 -11.83 -7.12 26.08
CA THR A 71 -12.18 -5.87 25.37
C THR A 71 -10.95 -5.00 25.17
N ILE A 72 -10.10 -4.85 26.20
CA ILE A 72 -8.82 -4.13 26.10
C ILE A 72 -7.89 -4.84 25.12
N PHE A 73 -7.79 -6.16 25.20
CA PHE A 73 -6.94 -6.95 24.32
C PHE A 73 -7.40 -6.87 22.85
N GLY A 74 -8.71 -6.97 22.60
CA GLY A 74 -9.30 -6.79 21.28
C GLY A 74 -9.10 -5.37 20.73
N ALA A 75 -9.32 -4.35 21.57
CA ALA A 75 -9.08 -2.95 21.20
C ALA A 75 -7.59 -2.68 20.93
N LEU A 76 -6.70 -3.25 21.72
CA LEU A 76 -5.25 -3.15 21.54
C LEU A 76 -4.79 -3.82 20.25
N LEU A 77 -5.28 -5.03 19.95
CA LEU A 77 -4.99 -5.72 18.69
C LEU A 77 -5.52 -4.94 17.49
N TRP A 78 -6.74 -4.42 17.55
CA TRP A 78 -7.29 -3.56 16.49
C TRP A 78 -6.48 -2.28 16.31
N PHE A 79 -6.05 -1.65 17.40
CA PHE A 79 -5.21 -0.46 17.38
C PHE A 79 -3.82 -0.74 16.77
N LEU A 80 -3.17 -1.84 17.18
CA LEU A 80 -1.91 -2.30 16.59
C LEU A 80 -2.08 -2.67 15.11
N ALA A 81 -3.15 -3.36 14.75
CA ALA A 81 -3.46 -3.71 13.36
C ALA A 81 -3.62 -2.46 12.49
N LYS A 82 -4.36 -1.44 12.97
CA LYS A 82 -4.47 -0.15 12.27
C LYS A 82 -3.14 0.58 12.15
N ARG A 83 -2.29 0.54 13.19
CA ARG A 83 -0.94 1.11 13.15
C ARG A 83 -0.05 0.41 12.12
N LEU A 84 -0.10 -0.91 12.02
CA LEU A 84 0.65 -1.70 11.05
C LEU A 84 0.14 -1.48 9.61
N ASP A 85 -1.18 -1.39 9.42
CA ASP A 85 -1.78 -1.08 8.11
C ASP A 85 -1.29 0.27 7.56
N ALA A 86 -1.16 1.27 8.44
CA ALA A 86 -0.64 2.59 8.06
C ALA A 86 0.84 2.53 7.63
N ALA A 87 1.68 1.81 8.37
CA ALA A 87 3.08 1.60 7.99
C ALA A 87 3.21 0.82 6.67
N ALA A 88 2.39 -0.21 6.47
CA ALA A 88 2.39 -1.02 5.25
C ALA A 88 1.97 -0.21 4.01
N ARG A 89 1.06 0.78 4.15
CA ARG A 89 0.69 1.68 3.05
C ARG A 89 1.88 2.49 2.54
N LEU A 90 2.70 3.04 3.44
CA LEU A 90 3.88 3.82 3.04
C LEU A 90 4.91 2.97 2.30
N VAL A 91 5.16 1.75 2.77
CA VAL A 91 6.08 0.83 2.11
C VAL A 91 5.56 0.42 0.72
N ARG A 92 4.27 0.15 0.59
CA ARG A 92 3.63 -0.15 -0.70
C ARG A 92 3.75 1.02 -1.67
N TYR A 93 3.40 2.22 -1.22
CA TYR A 93 3.50 3.44 -2.02
C TYR A 93 4.92 3.67 -2.54
N ARG A 94 5.96 3.58 -1.69
CA ARG A 94 7.36 3.71 -2.12
C ARG A 94 7.76 2.67 -3.16
N ARG A 95 7.32 1.42 -3.01
CA ARG A 95 7.62 0.33 -3.95
C ARG A 95 6.95 0.57 -5.30
N GLN A 96 5.68 1.01 -5.30
CA GLN A 96 4.94 1.35 -6.51
C GLN A 96 5.56 2.56 -7.23
N GLN A 97 5.88 3.63 -6.49
CA GLN A 97 6.58 4.80 -7.01
C GLN A 97 7.93 4.43 -7.65
N SER A 98 8.74 3.60 -6.99
CA SER A 98 10.04 3.17 -7.53
C SER A 98 9.91 2.38 -8.84
N ARG A 99 8.88 1.53 -8.97
CA ARG A 99 8.60 0.81 -10.23
C ARG A 99 8.26 1.78 -11.35
N LEU A 100 7.46 2.80 -11.05
CA LEU A 100 7.01 3.80 -12.01
C LEU A 100 8.17 4.68 -12.51
N VAL A 101 9.07 5.09 -11.61
CA VAL A 101 10.31 5.82 -11.98
C VAL A 101 11.24 4.94 -12.82
N ARG A 102 11.35 3.65 -12.51
CA ARG A 102 12.15 2.71 -13.33
C ARG A 102 11.55 2.55 -14.73
N LEU A 103 10.24 2.39 -14.82
CA LEU A 103 9.52 2.35 -16.09
C LEU A 103 9.73 3.65 -16.88
N ALA A 104 9.74 4.80 -16.21
CA ALA A 104 10.04 6.08 -16.85
C ALA A 104 11.43 6.10 -17.46
N ARG A 105 12.43 5.53 -16.79
CA ARG A 105 13.79 5.41 -17.34
C ARG A 105 13.82 4.51 -18.58
N GLU A 106 13.11 3.39 -18.55
CA GLU A 106 13.02 2.46 -19.68
C GLU A 106 12.31 3.08 -20.90
N ARG A 107 11.32 3.95 -20.67
CA ARG A 107 10.55 4.67 -21.71
C ARG A 107 11.15 6.03 -22.10
N GLY A 108 12.38 6.34 -21.68
CA GLY A 108 13.06 7.57 -22.08
C GLY A 108 12.45 8.84 -21.46
N GLY A 109 11.95 8.75 -20.23
CA GLY A 109 11.53 9.88 -19.41
C GLY A 109 10.10 10.39 -19.66
N ARG A 110 9.28 9.66 -20.42
CA ARG A 110 7.88 10.02 -20.72
C ARG A 110 6.95 8.84 -20.45
N LEU A 111 5.82 9.12 -19.80
CA LEU A 111 4.80 8.12 -19.46
C LEU A 111 3.40 8.71 -19.49
N THR A 112 2.45 7.96 -20.04
CA THR A 112 1.02 8.20 -19.83
C THR A 112 0.52 7.44 -18.60
N VAL A 113 -0.64 7.83 -18.06
CA VAL A 113 -1.28 7.12 -16.93
C VAL A 113 -1.60 5.67 -17.29
N THR A 114 -2.07 5.44 -18.53
CA THR A 114 -2.44 4.10 -19.02
C THR A 114 -1.25 3.19 -19.19
N GLU A 115 -0.13 3.70 -19.73
CA GLU A 115 1.13 2.94 -19.81
C GLU A 115 1.70 2.65 -18.42
N ALA A 116 1.66 3.63 -17.52
CA ALA A 116 2.11 3.47 -16.15
C ALA A 116 1.29 2.38 -15.42
N ALA A 117 -0.04 2.37 -15.60
CA ALA A 117 -0.91 1.35 -15.04
C ALA A 117 -0.62 -0.04 -15.62
N ALA A 118 -0.54 -0.15 -16.95
CA ALA A 118 -0.35 -1.42 -17.65
C ALA A 118 0.99 -2.10 -17.31
N ASP A 119 2.08 -1.33 -17.28
CA ASP A 119 3.43 -1.88 -17.15
C ASP A 119 3.93 -1.93 -15.70
N ALA A 120 3.42 -1.07 -14.79
CA ALA A 120 3.81 -1.09 -13.38
C ALA A 120 2.95 -2.02 -12.50
N ASP A 121 1.95 -2.69 -13.08
CA ASP A 121 0.98 -3.54 -12.38
C ASP A 121 0.18 -2.75 -11.33
N LEU A 122 -0.37 -1.61 -11.76
CA LEU A 122 -1.15 -0.69 -10.95
C LEU A 122 -2.54 -0.49 -11.56
N THR A 123 -3.51 -0.13 -10.71
CA THR A 123 -4.76 0.43 -11.21
C THR A 123 -4.54 1.80 -11.86
N VAL A 124 -5.45 2.23 -12.73
CA VAL A 124 -5.36 3.55 -13.40
C VAL A 124 -5.37 4.66 -12.35
N GLU A 125 -6.21 4.52 -11.33
CA GLU A 125 -6.34 5.46 -10.23
C GLU A 125 -5.06 5.53 -9.37
N GLU A 126 -4.45 4.38 -9.03
CA GLU A 126 -3.17 4.36 -8.29
C GLU A 126 -2.03 5.00 -9.10
N ALA A 127 -1.96 4.72 -10.40
CA ALA A 127 -0.93 5.30 -11.27
C ALA A 127 -1.10 6.82 -11.39
N GLU A 128 -2.34 7.29 -11.58
CA GLU A 128 -2.68 8.71 -11.63
C GLU A 128 -2.33 9.41 -10.31
N GLU A 129 -2.72 8.84 -9.16
CA GLU A 129 -2.43 9.44 -7.85
C GLU A 129 -0.91 9.60 -7.62
N ILE A 130 -0.12 8.57 -7.97
CA ILE A 130 1.33 8.61 -7.81
C ILE A 130 1.95 9.66 -8.74
N LEU A 131 1.55 9.67 -10.02
CA LEU A 131 2.07 10.63 -11.01
C LEU A 131 1.72 12.07 -10.64
N LYS A 132 0.47 12.31 -10.22
CA LYS A 132 0.01 13.61 -9.75
C LYS A 132 0.79 14.09 -8.53
N ARG A 133 1.01 13.23 -7.53
CA ARG A 133 1.84 13.59 -6.36
C ARG A 133 3.29 13.90 -6.71
N LEU A 134 3.85 13.19 -7.70
CA LEU A 134 5.19 13.51 -8.20
C LEU A 134 5.22 14.84 -8.94
N ALA A 135 4.15 15.17 -9.68
CA ALA A 135 4.00 16.46 -10.34
C ALA A 135 3.82 17.61 -9.34
N ASP A 136 2.98 17.42 -8.31
CA ASP A 136 2.78 18.38 -7.22
C ASP A 136 4.09 18.64 -6.44
N GLY A 137 4.95 17.61 -6.33
CA GLY A 137 6.28 17.73 -5.73
C GLY A 137 7.36 18.33 -6.63
N GLY A 138 7.03 18.67 -7.89
CA GLY A 138 7.96 19.22 -8.87
C GLY A 138 8.96 18.23 -9.47
N TYR A 139 8.78 16.92 -9.25
CA TYR A 139 9.64 15.87 -9.80
C TYR A 139 9.27 15.49 -11.24
N VAL A 140 8.04 15.80 -11.64
CA VAL A 140 7.43 15.42 -12.91
C VAL A 140 6.66 16.62 -13.47
N GLU A 141 6.66 16.79 -14.77
CA GLU A 141 5.88 17.82 -15.46
C GLU A 141 4.73 17.16 -16.21
N MET A 142 3.51 17.67 -16.03
CA MET A 142 2.35 17.23 -16.78
C MET A 142 2.18 18.11 -18.02
N GLU A 143 2.14 17.49 -19.19
CA GLU A 143 1.85 18.17 -20.44
C GLU A 143 0.67 17.53 -21.15
N VAL A 144 -0.20 18.35 -21.72
CA VAL A 144 -1.26 17.91 -22.62
C VAL A 144 -0.75 18.08 -24.05
N THR A 145 -0.67 16.99 -24.80
CA THR A 145 -0.28 17.04 -26.22
C THR A 145 -1.36 17.73 -27.06
N ASP A 146 -1.02 18.12 -28.29
CA ASP A 146 -1.98 18.69 -29.25
C ASP A 146 -3.16 17.76 -29.56
N SER A 147 -2.96 16.44 -29.38
CA SER A 147 -4.00 15.42 -29.50
C SER A 147 -4.88 15.26 -28.26
N GLY A 148 -4.67 16.05 -27.21
CA GLY A 148 -5.40 15.99 -25.94
C GLY A 148 -4.92 14.87 -25.00
N LEU A 149 -3.78 14.24 -25.26
CA LEU A 149 -3.24 13.17 -24.43
C LEU A 149 -2.43 13.76 -23.27
N MET A 150 -2.75 13.34 -22.04
CA MET A 150 -1.97 13.71 -20.86
C MET A 150 -0.70 12.84 -20.76
N VAL A 151 0.46 13.49 -20.87
CA VAL A 151 1.77 12.86 -20.80
C VAL A 151 2.55 13.46 -19.64
N TYR A 152 3.10 12.60 -18.80
CA TYR A 152 3.97 12.97 -17.68
C TYR A 152 5.43 12.84 -18.11
N ARG A 153 6.18 13.94 -17.96
CA ARG A 153 7.61 14.05 -18.29
C ARG A 153 8.44 14.03 -17.02
N PHE A 154 9.54 13.30 -17.03
CA PHE A 154 10.48 13.22 -15.92
C PHE A 154 11.74 14.03 -16.29
N PRO A 155 11.85 15.31 -15.90
CA PRO A 155 12.94 16.18 -16.34
C PRO A 155 14.32 15.63 -15.94
N GLU A 156 14.44 15.01 -14.77
CA GLU A 156 15.71 14.43 -14.31
C GLU A 156 16.19 13.25 -15.19
N ILE A 157 15.27 12.57 -15.88
CA ILE A 157 15.61 11.50 -16.82
C ILE A 157 15.89 12.08 -18.21
N LEU A 158 15.10 13.06 -18.64
CA LEU A 158 15.22 13.71 -19.95
C LEU A 158 16.50 14.56 -20.07
N TYR A 159 16.79 15.35 -19.05
CA TYR A 159 17.90 16.30 -18.99
C TYR A 159 19.02 15.83 -18.04
N GLY A 160 18.99 14.56 -17.60
CA GLY A 160 20.01 14.01 -16.70
C GLY A 160 21.44 14.07 -17.26
N HIS A 161 21.59 14.20 -18.58
CA HIS A 161 22.87 14.39 -19.27
C HIS A 161 23.41 15.84 -19.19
N GLU A 162 22.58 16.82 -18.82
CA GLU A 162 22.90 18.24 -18.71
C GLU A 162 23.32 18.66 -17.28
N LYS A 163 23.91 17.76 -16.49
CA LYS A 163 24.58 18.12 -15.23
C LYS A 163 26.11 18.23 -15.40
N PRO A 164 26.68 19.30 -16.01
CA PRO A 164 28.13 19.57 -16.05
C PRO A 164 28.79 19.74 -14.67
N TRP A 165 28.01 20.09 -13.65
CA TRP A 165 28.52 20.57 -12.36
C TRP A 165 29.05 19.49 -11.42
N SER A 166 29.13 18.22 -11.82
CA SER A 166 29.84 17.18 -11.04
C SER A 166 31.27 16.93 -11.50
N ARG A 167 31.81 17.70 -12.46
CA ARG A 167 33.24 17.66 -12.85
C ARG A 167 34.07 18.84 -12.33
N GLY A 168 33.52 19.72 -11.49
CA GLY A 168 34.13 21.00 -11.13
C GLY A 168 34.27 21.28 -9.64
N ILE A 169 34.72 20.30 -8.85
CA ILE A 169 35.33 20.54 -7.52
C ILE A 169 36.76 19.97 -7.46
N GLU A 170 37.45 19.97 -8.60
CA GLU A 170 38.91 19.87 -8.68
C GLU A 170 39.43 21.18 -9.28
N SER A 171 39.61 22.23 -8.47
CA SER A 171 40.63 23.30 -8.61
C SER A 171 40.28 24.52 -7.73
N ALA A 172 40.58 24.40 -6.44
CA ALA A 172 40.93 25.53 -5.58
C ALA A 172 41.89 25.02 -4.50
#